data_AF-A0A6C0KH21-F1
#
_entry.id   AF-A0A6C0KH21-F1
#
_cell.length_a   1.000
_cell.length_b   1.000
_cell.length_c   1.000
_cell.angle_alpha   90.00
_cell.angle_beta   90.00
_cell.angle_gamma   90.00
#
_symmetry.space_group_name_H-M   'P 1'
#
loop_
_entity.id
_entity.type
_entity.pdbx_description
1 polymer ?
#
loop_
_entity_poly.entity_id
_entity_poly.type
_entity_poly.pdbx_seq_one_letter_code
_entity_poly.pdbx_strand_id
1 'polypeptide(L)'
;MDWKSLGAVYAILVTVGVVISLLSTQLQCSKISFSVAMLEGAKFGILPLCLYGLTYIDAVRNTFVNFFIARGLDSQTAGIIGVGYLLMLGAWVSGVWNVHNSEIATCVASTSEMTEFKDKLMKELAEKQAAEEANATAKPSK
;
A
#
# COMPACT_ATOMS: atom_id res chain seq x y z
N MET A 1 -25.10 -15.88 -9.90
CA MET A 1 -23.99 -15.42 -9.04
C MET A 1 -23.54 -16.60 -8.19
N ASP A 2 -22.32 -17.10 -8.37
CA ASP A 2 -21.81 -18.22 -7.56
C ASP A 2 -21.08 -17.67 -6.33
N TRP A 3 -21.72 -17.80 -5.17
CA TRP A 3 -21.22 -17.30 -3.89
C TRP A 3 -19.91 -17.98 -3.47
N LYS A 4 -19.65 -19.22 -3.89
CA LYS A 4 -18.41 -19.93 -3.58
C LYS A 4 -17.23 -19.32 -4.33
N SER A 5 -17.44 -18.98 -5.61
CA SER A 5 -16.43 -18.32 -6.43
C SER A 5 -16.08 -16.93 -5.89
N LEU A 6 -17.10 -16.14 -5.51
CA LEU A 6 -16.90 -14.82 -4.89
C LEU A 6 -16.08 -14.92 -3.60
N GLY A 7 -16.41 -15.86 -2.71
CA GLY A 7 -15.67 -16.09 -1.47
C GLY A 7 -14.21 -16.48 -1.71
N ALA A 8 -13.96 -17.37 -2.68
CA ALA A 8 -12.61 -17.79 -3.05
C ALA A 8 -11.77 -16.63 -3.61
N VAL A 9 -12.35 -15.85 -4.53
CA VAL A 9 -11.68 -14.67 -5.11
C VAL A 9 -11.36 -13.64 -4.02
N TYR A 10 -12.30 -13.38 -3.11
CA TYR A 10 -12.05 -12.46 -2.00
C TYR A 10 -10.92 -12.95 -1.09
N ALA A 11 -10.93 -14.22 -0.69
CA ALA A 11 -9.88 -14.78 0.17
C ALA A 11 -8.48 -14.66 -0.44
N ILE A 12 -8.35 -14.92 -1.74
CA ILE A 12 -7.08 -14.74 -2.47
C ILE A 12 -6.67 -13.27 -2.47
N LEU A 13 -7.58 -12.37 -2.84
CA LEU A 13 -7.29 -10.94 -2.90
C LEU A 13 -6.90 -10.37 -1.54
N VAL A 14 -7.59 -10.75 -0.47
CA VAL A 14 -7.23 -10.34 0.89
C VAL A 14 -5.83 -10.81 1.25
N THR A 15 -5.51 -12.08 0.99
CA THR A 15 -4.19 -12.64 1.30
C THR A 15 -3.09 -11.89 0.55
N VAL A 16 -3.29 -11.62 -0.74
CA VAL A 16 -2.37 -10.80 -1.54
C VAL A 16 -2.25 -9.38 -0.98
N GLY A 17 -3.36 -8.76 -0.62
CA GLY A 17 -3.40 -7.44 0.00
C GLY A 17 -2.59 -7.37 1.29
N VAL A 18 -2.74 -8.35 2.18
CA VAL A 18 -1.96 -8.46 3.44
C VAL A 18 -0.47 -8.56 3.14
N VAL A 19 -0.06 -9.41 2.20
CA VAL A 19 1.35 -9.56 1.82
C VAL A 19 1.92 -8.26 1.28
N ILE A 20 1.18 -7.55 0.42
CA ILE A 20 1.59 -6.24 -0.11
C ILE A 20 1.78 -5.23 1.03
N SER A 21 0.84 -5.13 1.96
CA SER A 21 0.91 -4.19 3.10
C SER A 21 2.09 -4.50 4.03
N LEU A 22 2.36 -5.79 4.29
CA LEU A 22 3.50 -6.21 5.11
C LEU A 22 4.83 -5.86 4.42
N LEU A 23 4.94 -6.13 3.12
CA LEU A 23 6.15 -5.82 2.36
C LEU A 23 6.37 -4.31 2.23
N SER A 24 5.33 -3.51 1.98
CA SER A 24 5.48 -2.06 1.84
C SER A 24 5.95 -1.41 3.15
N THR A 25 5.33 -1.79 4.27
CA THR A 25 5.69 -1.26 5.60
C THR A 25 7.07 -1.72 6.06
N GLN A 26 7.47 -2.96 5.75
CA GLN A 26 8.82 -3.45 6.02
C GLN A 26 9.87 -2.69 5.21
N LEU A 27 9.65 -2.49 3.90
CA LEU A 27 10.63 -1.86 3.01
C LEU A 27 10.80 -0.36 3.29
N GLN A 28 9.71 0.35 3.61
CA GLN A 28 9.79 1.80 3.79
C GLN A 28 10.11 2.22 5.21
N CYS A 29 9.64 1.46 6.20
CA CYS A 29 9.65 1.91 7.58
C CYS A 29 10.27 0.91 8.55
N SER A 30 10.70 -0.26 8.07
CA SER A 30 11.27 -1.35 8.89
C SER A 30 10.41 -1.75 10.10
N LYS A 31 9.11 -1.41 10.05
CA LYS A 31 8.12 -1.71 11.09
C LYS A 31 7.06 -2.61 10.49
N ILE A 32 6.66 -3.62 11.25
CA ILE A 32 5.63 -4.59 10.83
C ILE A 32 4.43 -4.41 11.75
N SER A 33 3.28 -4.06 11.19
CA SER A 33 1.99 -4.07 11.88
C SER A 33 1.02 -5.02 11.21
N PHE A 34 0.92 -6.24 11.74
CA PHE A 34 0.02 -7.27 11.20
C PHE A 34 -1.45 -6.83 11.26
N SER A 35 -1.87 -6.12 12.31
CA SER A 35 -3.25 -5.64 12.43
C SER A 35 -3.62 -4.63 11.34
N VAL A 36 -2.70 -3.75 10.97
CA VAL A 36 -2.90 -2.78 9.88
C VAL A 36 -2.92 -3.51 8.55
N ALA A 37 -1.97 -4.43 8.33
CA ALA A 37 -1.91 -5.23 7.11
C ALA A 37 -3.18 -6.06 6.89
N MET A 38 -3.74 -6.66 7.94
CA MET A 38 -4.99 -7.43 7.85
C MET A 38 -6.17 -6.53 7.48
N LEU A 39 -6.26 -5.34 8.08
CA LEU A 39 -7.37 -4.41 7.86
C LEU A 39 -7.31 -3.76 6.47
N GLU A 40 -6.13 -3.32 6.04
CA GLU A 40 -5.95 -2.76 4.70
C GLU A 40 -5.99 -3.84 3.61
N GLY A 41 -5.49 -5.05 3.87
CA GLY A 41 -5.68 -6.21 3.00
C GLY A 41 -7.16 -6.59 2.82
N ALA A 42 -7.97 -6.51 3.90
CA ALA A 42 -9.41 -6.72 3.83
C ALA A 42 -10.11 -5.68 2.95
N LYS A 43 -9.70 -4.40 3.05
CA LYS A 43 -10.21 -3.30 2.20
C LYS A 43 -9.77 -3.44 0.75
N PHE A 44 -8.51 -3.83 0.52
CA PHE A 44 -7.95 -4.08 -0.81
C PHE A 44 -8.81 -5.05 -1.61
N GLY A 45 -9.29 -6.13 -0.98
CA GLY A 45 -10.10 -7.12 -1.66
C GLY A 45 -11.49 -6.64 -2.11
N ILE A 46 -12.03 -5.56 -1.54
CA ILE A 46 -13.43 -5.15 -1.78
C ILE A 46 -13.63 -4.64 -3.20
N LEU A 47 -12.78 -3.73 -3.67
CA LEU A 47 -12.91 -3.12 -5.00
C LEU A 47 -12.81 -4.16 -6.14
N PRO A 48 -11.73 -4.97 -6.25
CA PRO A 48 -11.66 -6.05 -7.23
C PRO A 48 -12.78 -7.10 -7.07
N LEU A 49 -13.26 -7.38 -5.86
CA LEU A 49 -14.42 -8.26 -5.66
C LEU A 49 -15.70 -7.68 -6.26
N CYS A 50 -15.96 -6.38 -6.06
CA CYS A 50 -17.10 -5.69 -6.67
C CYS A 50 -17.01 -5.74 -8.20
N LEU A 51 -15.82 -5.50 -8.77
CA LEU A 51 -15.62 -5.64 -10.22
C LEU A 51 -15.82 -7.07 -10.71
N TYR A 52 -15.39 -8.08 -9.95
CA TYR A 52 -15.71 -9.48 -10.25
C TYR A 52 -17.23 -9.71 -10.28
N GLY A 53 -17.96 -9.15 -9.32
CA GLY A 53 -19.42 -9.17 -9.29
C GLY A 53 -20.07 -8.55 -10.54
N LEU A 54 -19.48 -7.48 -11.08
CA LEU A 54 -19.97 -6.85 -12.31
C LEU A 54 -19.76 -7.72 -13.56
N THR A 55 -18.83 -8.67 -13.54
CA THR A 55 -18.64 -9.61 -14.68
C THR A 55 -19.80 -10.59 -14.87
N TYR A 56 -20.72 -10.70 -13.90
CA TYR A 56 -21.97 -11.44 -14.08
C TYR A 56 -22.97 -10.72 -14.98
N ILE A 57 -22.73 -9.43 -15.29
CA ILE A 57 -23.49 -8.68 -16.29
C ILE A 57 -22.82 -8.91 -17.65
N ASP A 58 -23.54 -9.57 -18.56
CA ASP A 58 -23.00 -9.93 -19.88
C ASP A 58 -22.49 -8.72 -20.66
N ALA A 59 -23.13 -7.55 -20.54
CA ALA A 59 -22.66 -6.33 -21.18
C ALA A 59 -21.23 -5.97 -20.75
N VAL A 60 -20.95 -5.99 -19.43
CA VAL A 60 -19.62 -5.67 -18.88
C VAL A 60 -18.62 -6.71 -19.35
N ARG A 61 -18.94 -8.00 -19.16
CA ARG A 61 -18.04 -9.10 -19.52
C ARG A 61 -17.71 -9.09 -21.01
N ASN A 62 -18.72 -8.96 -21.87
CA ASN A 62 -18.54 -9.01 -23.32
C ASN A 62 -17.75 -7.82 -23.86
N THR A 63 -17.82 -6.64 -23.24
CA THR A 63 -16.97 -5.51 -23.64
C THR A 63 -15.48 -5.86 -23.52
N PHE A 64 -15.07 -6.45 -22.39
CA PHE A 64 -13.67 -6.83 -22.19
C PHE A 64 -13.28 -8.06 -23.01
N VAL A 65 -14.15 -9.06 -23.12
CA VAL A 65 -13.87 -10.26 -23.92
C VAL A 65 -13.75 -9.91 -25.40
N ASN A 66 -14.66 -9.12 -25.96
CA ASN A 66 -14.64 -8.73 -27.37
C ASN A 66 -13.42 -7.89 -27.73
N PHE A 67 -12.90 -7.08 -26.80
CA PHE A 67 -11.65 -6.35 -26.99
C PHE A 67 -10.47 -7.30 -27.23
N PHE A 68 -10.39 -8.40 -26.49
CA PHE A 68 -9.33 -9.39 -26.66
C PHE A 68 -9.56 -10.30 -27.86
N ILE A 69 -10.81 -10.66 -28.18
CA ILE A 69 -11.16 -11.37 -29.42
C ILE A 69 -10.76 -10.54 -30.65
N ALA A 70 -11.06 -9.24 -30.65
CA ALA A 70 -10.68 -8.32 -31.73
C ALA A 70 -9.15 -8.19 -31.91
N ARG A 71 -8.38 -8.57 -30.89
CA ARG A 71 -6.90 -8.63 -30.90
C ARG A 71 -6.35 -10.00 -31.32
N GLY A 72 -7.21 -10.94 -31.73
CA GLY A 72 -6.82 -12.24 -32.26
C GLY A 72 -6.73 -13.37 -31.23
N LEU A 73 -7.24 -13.17 -30.00
CA LEU A 73 -7.34 -14.24 -29.01
C LEU A 73 -8.55 -15.13 -29.28
N ASP A 74 -8.41 -16.42 -29.01
CA ASP A 74 -9.55 -17.33 -29.04
C ASP A 74 -10.58 -16.96 -27.96
N SER A 75 -11.84 -17.33 -28.17
CA SER A 75 -12.95 -16.93 -27.29
C SER A 75 -12.78 -17.40 -25.85
N GLN A 76 -12.15 -18.56 -25.63
CA GLN A 76 -11.94 -19.11 -24.29
C GLN A 76 -10.86 -18.33 -23.54
N THR A 77 -9.71 -18.09 -24.18
CA THR A 77 -8.60 -17.31 -23.61
C THR A 77 -9.00 -15.86 -23.42
N ALA A 78 -9.72 -15.25 -24.37
CA ALA A 78 -10.24 -13.90 -24.25
C ALA A 78 -11.23 -13.76 -23.08
N GLY A 79 -12.02 -14.81 -22.81
CA GLY A 79 -12.89 -14.92 -21.63
C GLY A 79 -12.12 -14.77 -20.32
N ILE A 80 -11.04 -15.53 -20.18
CA ILE A 80 -10.20 -15.55 -18.96
C ILE A 80 -9.44 -14.23 -18.83
N ILE A 81 -8.76 -13.79 -19.89
CA ILE A 81 -7.94 -12.57 -19.89
C ILE A 81 -8.82 -11.34 -19.71
N GLY A 82 -10.00 -11.27 -20.33
CA GLY A 82 -10.92 -10.14 -20.20
C GLY A 82 -11.38 -9.93 -18.76
N VAL A 83 -11.79 -11.01 -18.10
CA VAL A 83 -12.16 -10.96 -16.68
C VAL A 83 -10.95 -10.65 -15.81
N GLY A 84 -9.81 -11.30 -16.04
CA GLY A 84 -8.57 -11.06 -15.30
C GLY A 84 -8.08 -9.61 -15.43
N TYR A 85 -8.19 -9.02 -16.61
CA TYR A 85 -7.81 -7.63 -16.87
C TYR A 85 -8.67 -6.64 -16.09
N LEU A 86 -9.99 -6.87 -16.02
CA LEU A 86 -10.88 -6.05 -15.19
C LEU A 86 -10.50 -6.14 -13.70
N LEU A 87 -10.21 -7.34 -13.20
CA LEU A 87 -9.75 -7.52 -11.83
C LEU A 87 -8.41 -6.85 -11.57
N MET A 88 -7.48 -6.94 -12.52
CA MET A 88 -6.17 -6.27 -12.45
C MET A 88 -6.34 -4.75 -12.34
N LEU A 89 -7.24 -4.14 -13.10
CA LEU A 89 -7.51 -2.70 -13.01
C LEU A 89 -8.00 -2.29 -11.62
N GLY A 90 -8.93 -3.04 -11.03
CA GLY A 90 -9.39 -2.80 -9.66
C GLY A 90 -8.32 -3.05 -8.61
N ALA A 91 -7.55 -4.14 -8.77
CA ALA A 91 -6.45 -4.50 -7.89
C ALA A 91 -5.33 -3.46 -7.93
N TRP A 92 -5.07 -2.81 -9.07
CA TRP A 92 -4.04 -1.78 -9.17
C TRP A 92 -4.42 -0.54 -8.36
N VAL A 93 -5.62 0.00 -8.58
CA VAL A 93 -6.08 1.20 -7.86
C VAL A 93 -6.16 0.95 -6.36
N SER A 94 -6.77 -0.18 -5.97
CA SER A 94 -6.83 -0.57 -4.55
C SER A 94 -5.45 -0.89 -3.97
N GLY A 95 -4.50 -1.38 -4.76
CA GLY A 95 -3.13 -1.67 -4.36
C GLY A 95 -2.36 -0.41 -3.98
N VAL A 96 -2.44 0.64 -4.80
CA VAL A 96 -1.83 1.94 -4.49
C VAL A 96 -2.40 2.52 -3.20
N TRP A 97 -3.72 2.44 -3.04
CA TRP A 97 -4.41 2.89 -1.83
C TRP A 97 -3.97 2.10 -0.58
N ASN A 98 -3.89 0.77 -0.71
CA ASN A 98 -3.47 -0.13 0.36
C ASN A 98 -2.04 0.19 0.83
N VAL A 99 -1.11 0.34 -0.10
CA VAL A 99 0.30 0.68 0.18
C VAL A 99 0.38 2.02 0.92
N HIS A 100 -0.25 3.06 0.38
CA HIS A 100 -0.22 4.40 0.96
C HIS A 100 -0.80 4.47 2.39
N ASN A 101 -1.95 3.83 2.63
CA ASN A 101 -2.55 3.82 3.97
C ASN A 101 -1.77 2.95 4.96
N SER A 102 -1.23 1.83 4.49
CA SER A 102 -0.41 0.95 5.34
C SER A 102 0.84 1.69 5.82
N GLU A 103 1.44 2.50 4.96
CA GLU A 103 2.56 3.39 5.31
C GLU A 103 2.12 4.45 6.31
N ILE A 104 1.08 5.23 6.03
CA ILE A 104 0.61 6.28 6.95
C ILE A 104 0.31 5.72 8.35
N ALA A 105 -0.30 4.54 8.42
CA ALA A 105 -0.67 3.94 9.70
C ALA A 105 0.52 3.31 10.46
N THR A 106 1.56 2.84 9.76
CA THR A 106 2.66 2.07 10.37
C THR A 106 3.94 2.88 10.53
N CYS A 107 4.15 3.88 9.69
CA CYS A 107 5.37 4.71 9.63
C CYS A 107 5.34 5.90 10.58
N VAL A 108 4.47 5.89 11.57
CA VAL A 108 4.45 6.92 12.62
C VAL A 108 5.69 6.72 13.51
N ALA A 109 6.46 7.80 13.69
CA ALA A 109 7.57 7.80 14.65
C ALA A 109 7.02 7.46 16.04
N SER A 110 7.62 6.47 16.71
CA SER A 110 7.18 6.12 18.06
C SER A 110 7.44 7.30 19.00
N THR A 111 6.65 7.43 20.07
CA THR A 111 6.88 8.50 21.06
C THR A 111 8.29 8.43 21.66
N SER A 112 8.87 7.23 21.79
CA SER A 112 10.27 7.06 22.18
C SER A 112 11.25 7.58 21.12
N GLU A 113 11.02 7.33 19.83
CA GLU A 113 11.85 7.88 18.75
C GLU A 113 11.77 9.41 18.68
N MET A 114 10.59 10.01 18.89
CA MET A 114 10.46 11.47 18.95
C MET A 114 11.17 12.08 20.17
N THR A 115 11.15 11.38 21.31
CA THR A 115 11.79 11.85 22.54
C THR A 115 13.31 11.74 22.41
N GLU A 116 13.82 10.63 21.87
CA GLU A 116 15.25 10.41 21.65
C GLU A 116 15.82 11.38 20.60
N PHE A 117 15.04 11.69 19.55
CA PHE A 117 15.42 12.71 18.57
C PHE A 117 15.43 14.12 19.19
N LYS A 118 14.44 14.45 20.02
CA LYS A 118 14.39 15.72 20.74
C LYS A 118 15.56 15.86 21.71
N ASP A 119 15.87 14.83 22.48
CA ASP A 119 16.99 14.84 23.42
C ASP A 119 18.32 14.99 22.68
N LYS A 120 18.49 14.32 21.55
CA LYS A 120 19.68 14.46 20.70
C LYS A 120 19.82 15.86 20.10
N LEU A 121 18.72 16.46 19.63
CA LEU A 121 18.70 17.84 19.15
C LEU A 121 19.02 18.84 20.25
N MET A 122 18.43 18.69 21.44
CA MET A 122 18.72 19.56 22.58
C MET A 122 20.18 19.47 23.01
N LYS A 123 20.77 18.26 22.94
CA LYS A 123 22.19 18.04 23.25
C LYS A 123 23.12 18.65 22.20
N GLU A 124 22.83 18.49 20.91
CA GLU A 124 23.59 19.16 19.84
C GLU A 124 23.47 20.69 19.91
N LEU A 125 22.30 21.23 20.27
CA LEU A 125 22.11 22.67 20.42
C LEU A 125 22.91 23.21 21.60
N ALA A 126 22.93 22.49 22.72
CA ALA A 126 23.74 22.84 23.88
C ALA A 126 25.24 22.75 23.58
N GLU A 127 25.69 21.71 22.85
CA GLU A 127 27.09 21.58 22.43
C GLU A 127 27.51 22.68 21.45
N LYS A 128 26.63 23.07 20.51
CA LYS A 128 26.89 24.19 19.59
C LYS A 128 26.90 25.54 20.30
N GLN A 129 26.00 25.79 21.23
CA GLN A 129 26.02 27.02 22.04
C GLN A 129 27.26 27.10 22.91
N ALA A 130 27.65 26.01 23.58
CA ALA A 130 28.89 25.95 24.35
C ALA A 130 30.14 26.15 23.46
N ALA A 131 30.13 25.60 22.25
CA ALA A 131 31.22 25.79 21.29
C ALA A 131 31.26 27.21 20.69
N GLU A 132 30.12 27.86 20.49
CA GLU A 132 30.02 29.26 20.05
C GLU A 132 30.45 30.22 21.16
N GLU A 133 30.06 29.98 22.40
CA GLU A 133 30.50 30.76 23.56
C GLU A 133 32.02 30.61 23.79
N ALA A 134 32.55 29.38 23.69
CA ALA A 134 33.99 29.13 23.77
C ALA A 134 34.78 29.81 22.63
N ASN A 135 34.24 29.81 21.40
CA ASN A 135 34.85 30.52 20.27
C ASN A 135 34.70 32.04 20.35
N ALA A 136 33.62 32.56 20.92
CA ALA A 136 33.41 33.99 21.14
C ALA A 136 34.40 34.55 22.18
N THR A 137 34.75 33.78 23.21
CA THR A 137 35.82 34.13 24.16
C THR A 137 37.24 34.00 23.60
N ALA A 138 37.43 33.30 22.47
CA ALA A 138 38.75 33.06 21.87
C ALA A 138 39.16 34.09 20.79
N LYS A 139 38.27 35.00 20.36
CA LYS A 139 38.63 36.14 19.50
C LYS A 139 38.84 37.39 20.35
N PRO A 140 40.08 37.74 20.74
CA PRO A 140 40.36 39.05 21.29
C PRO A 140 40.17 40.09 20.19
N SER A 141 39.40 41.12 20.52
CA SER A 141 39.25 42.36 19.76
C SER A 141 40.62 42.89 19.32
N LYS A 142 40.77 43.18 18.03
CA LYS A 142 41.70 44.20 17.55
C LYS A 142 40.92 45.47 17.27
#